data_AF-A0A836G559-F1
#
_entry.id   AF-A0A836G559-F1
#
_cell.length_a   1.000
_cell.length_b   1.000
_cell.length_c   1.000
_cell.angle_alpha   90.00
_cell.angle_beta   90.00
_cell.angle_gamma   90.00
#
_symmetry.space_group_name_H-M   'P 1'
#
loop_
_entity.id
_entity.type
_entity.pdbx_description
1 polymer ?
#
loop_
_entity_poly.entity_id
_entity_poly.type
_entity_poly.pdbx_seq_one_letter_code
_entity_poly.pdbx_strand_id
1 'polypeptide(L)'
;MHATRACLRGMFPCVVQVQPGNYLLTVHAKPCARVSGFAAPLTPSLAEADLRIAAPPVEGQANAELLRYLNELVEHGFRAMKADHAGYVKDTSYSQVLAADVAADAPPAQSVQSRKVGEKKPAKKGRPKNATEISAATSSKASLSEAVLPSRIEVSLVRGSMSREKTVLVVFPGTRAQLTAVLEKESRT
;
A
#
# COMPACT_ATOMS: atom_id res chain seq x y z
N MET A 1 10.53 -19.30 12.38
CA MET A 1 9.97 -19.42 11.02
C MET A 1 9.68 -18.02 10.46
N HIS A 2 10.70 -17.27 10.02
CA HIS A 2 10.55 -15.88 9.54
C HIS A 2 10.81 -15.71 8.03
N ALA A 3 11.12 -16.78 7.31
CA ALA A 3 11.62 -16.69 5.93
C ALA A 3 10.54 -16.27 4.91
N THR A 4 9.30 -16.73 5.06
CA THR A 4 8.24 -16.48 4.06
C THR A 4 7.73 -15.05 4.05
N ARG A 5 7.80 -14.36 5.21
CA ARG A 5 7.43 -12.95 5.36
C ARG A 5 8.47 -11.99 4.74
N ALA A 6 9.71 -12.45 4.54
CA ALA A 6 10.78 -11.65 3.96
C ALA A 6 10.73 -11.63 2.42
N CYS A 7 10.28 -12.72 1.78
CA CYS A 7 10.24 -12.81 0.32
C CYS A 7 9.26 -11.82 -0.32
N LEU A 8 8.11 -11.55 0.33
CA LEU A 8 7.11 -10.58 -0.14
C LEU A 8 7.54 -9.12 0.02
N ARG A 9 8.36 -8.83 1.02
CA ARG A 9 8.94 -7.50 1.23
C ARG A 9 9.97 -7.15 0.14
N GLY A 10 10.49 -8.17 -0.56
CA GLY A 10 11.41 -8.02 -1.67
C GLY A 10 10.74 -7.83 -3.04
N MET A 11 9.49 -8.26 -3.22
CA MET A 11 8.76 -8.10 -4.49
C MET A 11 7.88 -6.84 -4.47
N PHE A 12 8.14 -5.96 -5.43
CA PHE A 12 7.62 -4.60 -5.59
C PHE A 12 7.85 -3.73 -4.35
N PRO A 13 9.13 -3.41 -4.03
CA PRO A 13 9.47 -2.56 -2.89
C PRO A 13 8.90 -1.15 -3.01
N CYS A 14 8.56 -0.71 -4.23
CA CYS A 14 7.82 0.54 -4.46
C CYS A 14 6.41 0.58 -3.85
N VAL A 15 5.77 -0.56 -3.53
CA VAL A 15 4.42 -0.62 -2.95
C VAL A 15 4.46 -1.21 -1.55
N VAL A 16 4.21 -0.36 -0.55
CA VAL A 16 4.21 -0.73 0.87
C VAL A 16 2.80 -0.63 1.44
N GLN A 17 2.27 -1.71 2.01
CA GLN A 17 1.01 -1.67 2.72
C GLN A 17 1.20 -1.07 4.12
N VAL A 18 0.49 0.02 4.40
CA VAL A 18 0.46 0.64 5.73
C VAL A 18 -0.63 -0.01 6.57
N GLN A 19 -1.82 -0.12 5.99
CA GLN A 19 -2.99 -0.79 6.54
C GLN A 19 -3.77 -1.43 5.38
N PRO A 20 -4.66 -2.40 5.62
CA PRO A 20 -5.58 -2.88 4.59
C PRO A 20 -6.29 -1.71 3.89
N GLY A 21 -6.24 -1.68 2.56
CA GLY A 21 -6.81 -0.60 1.75
C GLY A 21 -6.00 0.70 1.68
N ASN A 22 -4.84 0.79 2.34
CA ASN A 22 -3.97 1.97 2.36
C ASN A 22 -2.52 1.60 2.01
N TYR A 23 -2.06 2.04 0.84
CA TYR A 23 -0.78 1.65 0.26
C TYR A 23 0.08 2.87 -0.04
N LEU A 24 1.35 2.86 0.37
CA LEU A 24 2.32 3.85 -0.06
C LEU A 24 2.97 3.37 -1.35
N LEU A 25 2.98 4.24 -2.35
CA LEU A 25 3.69 4.05 -3.59
C LEU A 25 4.84 5.06 -3.67
N THR A 26 6.06 4.56 -3.83
CA THR A 26 7.23 5.39 -4.13
C THR A 26 7.35 5.60 -5.62
N VAL A 27 7.43 6.85 -6.03
CA VAL A 27 7.40 7.30 -7.43
C VAL A 27 8.59 8.19 -7.70
N HIS A 28 9.21 8.03 -8.86
CA HIS A 28 10.16 8.98 -9.40
C HIS A 28 9.56 9.71 -10.60
N ALA A 29 9.16 10.97 -10.39
CA ALA A 29 8.47 11.80 -11.38
C ALA A 29 9.44 12.53 -12.30
N LYS A 30 9.21 12.41 -13.61
CA LYS A 30 9.93 13.06 -14.70
C LYS A 30 8.98 14.03 -15.42
N PRO A 31 8.90 15.29 -14.97
CA PRO A 31 8.01 16.30 -15.54
C PRO A 31 8.45 16.78 -16.92
N CYS A 32 7.60 17.58 -17.58
CA CYS A 32 7.78 18.08 -18.95
C CYS A 32 7.85 16.97 -20.03
N ALA A 33 7.20 15.84 -19.79
CA ALA A 33 7.04 14.81 -20.82
C ALA A 33 6.00 15.23 -21.87
N ARG A 34 5.94 14.51 -23.01
CA ARG A 34 4.87 14.72 -23.99
C ARG A 34 3.51 14.21 -23.53
N VAL A 35 3.54 13.11 -22.78
CA VAL A 35 2.35 12.43 -22.22
C VAL A 35 2.68 11.93 -20.82
N SER A 36 1.67 11.91 -19.94
CA SER A 36 1.75 11.32 -18.61
C SER A 36 1.67 9.79 -18.74
N GLY A 37 2.58 9.06 -18.12
CA GLY A 37 2.76 7.63 -18.38
C GLY A 37 3.84 6.98 -17.52
N PHE A 38 3.93 5.66 -17.54
CA PHE A 38 5.12 4.97 -17.04
C PHE A 38 6.32 5.27 -17.94
N ALA A 39 7.48 5.55 -17.34
CA ALA A 39 8.71 5.76 -18.10
C ALA A 39 9.37 4.44 -18.51
N ALA A 40 9.10 3.38 -17.74
CA ALA A 40 9.53 2.01 -17.94
C ALA A 40 8.53 1.03 -17.28
N PRO A 41 8.43 -0.21 -17.78
CA PRO A 41 7.61 -1.24 -17.14
C PRO A 41 8.01 -1.47 -15.68
N LEU A 42 7.01 -1.63 -14.82
CA LEU A 42 7.19 -1.93 -13.42
C LEU A 42 7.65 -3.38 -13.26
N THR A 43 8.78 -3.58 -12.60
CA THR A 43 9.34 -4.91 -12.34
C THR A 43 9.33 -5.22 -10.84
N PRO A 44 9.29 -6.52 -10.45
CA PRO A 44 9.23 -6.92 -9.05
C PRO A 44 10.41 -6.45 -8.19
N SER A 45 11.54 -6.06 -8.75
CA SER A 45 12.70 -5.58 -7.98
C SER A 45 12.76 -4.06 -7.85
N LEU A 46 11.83 -3.33 -8.47
CA LEU A 46 11.92 -1.89 -8.57
C LEU A 46 11.47 -1.19 -7.29
N ALA A 47 12.38 -0.38 -6.71
CA ALA A 47 12.14 0.39 -5.49
C ALA A 47 11.25 1.62 -5.73
N GLU A 48 11.21 2.14 -6.95
CA GLU A 48 10.47 3.37 -7.29
C GLU A 48 9.83 3.23 -8.66
N ALA A 49 8.56 3.60 -8.78
CA ALA A 49 7.89 3.65 -10.07
C ALA A 49 8.32 4.90 -10.85
N ASP A 50 9.02 4.69 -11.97
CA ASP A 50 9.44 5.76 -12.86
C ASP A 50 8.25 6.27 -13.69
N LEU A 51 7.82 7.52 -13.48
CA LEU A 51 6.68 8.12 -14.17
C LEU A 51 7.09 9.36 -14.96
N ARG A 52 6.64 9.43 -16.20
CA ARG A 52 6.67 10.63 -17.05
C ARG A 52 5.42 11.44 -16.79
N ILE A 53 5.55 12.75 -16.64
CA ILE A 53 4.44 13.66 -16.33
C ILE A 53 4.43 14.78 -17.35
N ALA A 54 3.29 14.98 -18.02
CA ALA A 54 3.19 15.98 -19.08
C ALA A 54 3.28 17.42 -18.54
N ALA A 55 2.74 17.65 -17.35
CA ALA A 55 2.72 18.97 -16.73
C ALA A 55 4.12 19.47 -16.33
N PRO A 56 4.36 20.79 -16.42
CA PRO A 56 5.61 21.43 -15.99
C PRO A 56 5.78 21.42 -14.46
N PRO A 57 7.02 21.50 -13.94
CA PRO A 57 7.30 21.56 -12.51
C PRO A 57 7.11 22.99 -11.94
N VAL A 58 6.02 23.66 -12.30
CA VAL A 58 5.69 25.02 -11.85
C VAL A 58 4.42 24.97 -11.01
N GLU A 59 4.39 25.70 -9.90
CA GLU A 59 3.19 25.89 -9.05
C GLU A 59 2.45 24.59 -8.67
N GLY A 60 3.18 23.48 -8.54
CA GLY A 60 2.60 22.17 -8.20
C GLY A 60 1.81 21.50 -9.33
N GLN A 61 1.82 22.02 -10.57
CA GLN A 61 1.10 21.43 -11.70
C GLN A 61 1.53 19.98 -11.97
N ALA A 62 2.84 19.69 -11.93
CA ALA A 62 3.34 18.31 -12.04
C ALA A 62 2.81 17.38 -10.94
N ASN A 63 2.57 17.88 -9.72
CA ASN A 63 2.00 17.08 -8.64
C ASN A 63 0.52 16.81 -8.89
N ALA A 64 -0.23 17.84 -9.29
CA ALA A 64 -1.66 17.71 -9.60
C ALA A 64 -1.86 16.70 -10.74
N GLU A 65 -1.08 16.81 -11.80
CA GLU A 65 -1.13 15.89 -12.94
C GLU A 65 -0.71 14.47 -12.56
N LEU A 66 0.32 14.30 -11.71
CA LEU A 66 0.70 12.98 -11.19
C LEU A 66 -0.44 12.31 -10.42
N LEU A 67 -1.08 13.04 -9.50
CA LEU A 67 -2.19 12.50 -8.71
C LEU A 67 -3.38 12.17 -9.59
N ARG A 68 -3.71 13.05 -10.56
CA ARG A 68 -4.77 12.81 -11.55
C ARG A 68 -4.50 11.55 -12.37
N TYR A 69 -3.31 11.45 -12.97
CA TYR A 69 -2.92 10.30 -13.78
C TYR A 69 -2.97 9.00 -13.00
N LEU A 70 -2.41 8.96 -11.79
CA LEU A 70 -2.43 7.75 -10.95
C LEU A 70 -3.85 7.37 -10.53
N ASN A 71 -4.70 8.33 -10.20
CA ASN A 71 -6.09 8.05 -9.82
C ASN A 71 -6.85 7.42 -10.99
N GLU A 72 -6.78 8.02 -12.18
CA GLU A 72 -7.41 7.50 -13.40
C GLU A 72 -6.88 6.11 -13.76
N LEU A 73 -5.56 5.91 -13.68
CA LEU A 73 -4.91 4.64 -13.99
C LEU A 73 -5.37 3.52 -13.06
N VAL A 74 -5.38 3.76 -11.74
CA VAL A 74 -5.78 2.75 -10.76
C VAL A 74 -7.27 2.46 -10.88
N GLU A 75 -8.11 3.47 -11.11
CA GLU A 75 -9.56 3.27 -11.35
C GLU A 75 -9.83 2.46 -12.61
N HIS A 76 -9.17 2.81 -13.72
CA HIS A 76 -9.28 2.10 -15.00
C HIS A 76 -8.85 0.64 -14.86
N GLY A 77 -7.63 0.40 -14.37
CA GLY A 77 -7.09 -0.95 -14.26
C GLY A 77 -7.86 -1.80 -13.24
N PHE A 78 -8.33 -1.22 -12.14
CA PHE A 78 -9.18 -1.93 -11.19
C PHE A 78 -10.53 -2.32 -11.78
N ARG A 79 -11.15 -1.43 -12.56
CA ARG A 79 -12.40 -1.73 -13.27
C ARG A 79 -12.21 -2.85 -14.29
N ALA A 80 -11.14 -2.80 -15.07
CA ALA A 80 -10.81 -3.84 -16.05
C ALA A 80 -10.55 -5.20 -15.37
N MET A 81 -9.78 -5.21 -14.28
CA MET A 81 -9.54 -6.40 -13.47
C MET A 81 -10.82 -6.95 -12.83
N LYS A 82 -11.77 -6.10 -12.44
CA LYS A 82 -13.09 -6.54 -11.95
C LYS A 82 -13.95 -7.16 -13.05
N ALA A 83 -13.83 -6.69 -14.28
CA ALA A 83 -14.58 -7.21 -15.42
C ALA A 83 -14.08 -8.59 -15.87
N ASP A 84 -12.76 -8.78 -15.93
CA ASP A 84 -12.12 -10.05 -16.27
C ASP A 84 -10.89 -10.29 -15.41
N HIS A 85 -11.10 -10.80 -14.20
CA HIS A 85 -10.01 -11.00 -13.25
C HIS A 85 -8.98 -12.01 -13.76
N ALA A 86 -9.43 -13.14 -14.30
CA ALA A 86 -8.55 -14.22 -14.74
C ALA A 86 -7.70 -13.81 -15.95
N GLY A 87 -8.29 -13.11 -16.93
CA GLY A 87 -7.55 -12.60 -18.08
C GLY A 87 -6.63 -11.44 -17.74
N TYR A 88 -7.05 -10.54 -16.85
CA TYR A 88 -6.25 -9.37 -16.48
C TYR A 88 -4.91 -9.76 -15.86
N VAL A 89 -4.94 -10.72 -14.92
CA VAL A 89 -3.77 -11.12 -14.13
C VAL A 89 -2.84 -12.11 -14.84
N LYS A 90 -3.24 -12.65 -16.00
CA LYS A 90 -2.60 -13.77 -16.70
C LYS A 90 -1.11 -13.59 -17.03
N ASP A 91 -0.62 -12.35 -17.09
CA ASP A 91 0.78 -12.03 -17.42
C ASP A 91 1.43 -11.10 -16.38
N THR A 92 0.83 -11.03 -15.20
CA THR A 92 1.33 -10.24 -14.08
C THR A 92 1.95 -11.17 -13.04
N SER A 93 2.84 -10.61 -12.24
CA SER A 93 3.47 -11.29 -11.11
C SER A 93 2.45 -11.61 -9.99
N TYR A 94 1.19 -11.20 -10.14
CA TYR A 94 0.07 -11.37 -9.22
C TYR A 94 -0.11 -12.80 -8.70
N SER A 95 0.01 -13.82 -9.55
CA SER A 95 -0.15 -15.23 -9.13
C SER A 95 0.90 -15.64 -8.09
N GLN A 96 2.11 -15.07 -8.18
CA GLN A 96 3.18 -15.30 -7.21
C GLN A 96 2.94 -14.50 -5.91
N VAL A 97 2.34 -13.31 -6.02
CA VAL A 97 2.00 -12.46 -4.87
C VAL A 97 0.82 -13.02 -4.08
N LEU A 98 -0.23 -13.52 -4.74
CA LEU A 98 -1.40 -14.14 -4.11
C LEU A 98 -1.04 -15.36 -3.25
N ALA A 99 -0.22 -16.28 -3.79
CA ALA A 99 0.21 -17.46 -3.06
C ALA A 99 0.97 -17.10 -1.78
N ALA A 100 1.70 -15.99 -1.81
CA ALA A 100 2.47 -15.52 -0.68
C ALA A 100 1.62 -14.71 0.33
N ASP A 101 0.64 -13.91 -0.12
CA ASP A 101 -0.28 -13.16 0.76
C ASP A 101 -1.23 -14.11 1.53
N VAL A 102 -1.77 -15.15 0.88
CA VAL A 102 -2.61 -16.17 1.54
C VAL A 102 -1.82 -16.95 2.61
N ALA A 103 -0.54 -17.21 2.37
CA ALA A 103 0.34 -17.85 3.35
C ALA A 103 0.69 -16.92 4.54
N ALA A 104 0.52 -15.60 4.40
CA ALA A 104 0.80 -14.63 5.46
C ALA A 104 -0.41 -14.36 6.38
N ASP A 105 -1.63 -14.65 5.90
CA ASP A 105 -2.91 -14.43 6.62
C ASP A 105 -3.46 -15.71 7.29
N ALA A 106 -2.79 -16.87 7.12
CA ALA A 106 -3.17 -18.10 7.80
C ALA A 106 -2.84 -18.02 9.31
N PRO A 107 -3.79 -18.36 10.22
CA PRO A 107 -3.52 -18.39 11.64
C PRO A 107 -2.47 -19.47 11.96
N PRO A 108 -1.53 -19.22 12.91
CA PRO A 108 -0.51 -20.19 13.24
C PRO A 108 -1.17 -21.45 13.82
N ALA A 109 -1.05 -22.57 13.13
CA ALA A 109 -1.36 -23.88 13.68
C ALA A 109 -0.49 -24.10 14.92
N GLN A 110 -1.09 -24.03 16.10
CA GLN A 110 -0.44 -24.26 17.39
C GLN A 110 -0.03 -25.72 17.48
N SER A 111 1.25 -26.00 17.27
CA SER A 111 1.84 -27.27 17.70
C SER A 111 2.04 -27.21 19.21
N VAL A 112 1.17 -27.92 19.93
CA VAL A 112 1.27 -28.20 21.36
C VAL A 112 2.59 -28.91 21.64
N GLN A 113 3.51 -28.26 22.36
CA GLN A 113 4.54 -28.96 23.11
C GLN A 113 4.70 -28.37 24.51
N SER A 114 4.17 -29.13 25.46
CA SER A 114 4.40 -29.07 26.89
C SER A 114 5.89 -29.02 27.23
N ARG A 115 6.29 -28.19 28.20
CA ARG A 115 7.35 -28.50 29.18
C ARG A 115 7.28 -27.54 30.38
N LYS A 116 7.80 -28.07 31.49
CA LYS A 116 7.44 -27.86 32.90
C LYS A 116 8.53 -27.06 33.63
N VAL A 117 8.15 -26.47 34.78
CA VAL A 117 8.95 -26.19 36.00
C VAL A 117 9.80 -24.91 36.08
N GLY A 118 9.58 -24.15 37.16
CA GLY A 118 10.56 -23.24 37.77
C GLY A 118 9.98 -22.03 38.53
N GLU A 119 9.70 -22.17 39.82
CA GLU A 119 9.28 -21.09 40.75
C GLU A 119 10.34 -19.98 40.97
N LYS A 120 9.90 -18.73 41.15
CA LYS A 120 9.99 -17.94 42.42
C LYS A 120 9.59 -16.45 42.24
N LYS A 121 8.68 -16.00 43.11
CA LYS A 121 8.32 -14.60 43.48
C LYS A 121 9.37 -14.02 44.48
N PRO A 122 9.35 -12.74 44.99
CA PRO A 122 8.21 -11.81 45.11
C PRO A 122 8.43 -10.25 44.97
N ALA A 123 7.30 -9.55 44.77
CA ALA A 123 6.80 -8.30 45.40
C ALA A 123 7.41 -6.88 45.14
N LYS A 124 6.55 -5.94 44.67
CA LYS A 124 6.04 -4.68 45.33
C LYS A 124 5.42 -3.74 44.26
N LYS A 125 4.13 -3.39 44.31
CA LYS A 125 3.43 -2.30 45.06
C LYS A 125 3.30 -1.00 44.23
N GLY A 126 2.08 -0.62 43.85
CA GLY A 126 1.75 0.74 43.38
C GLY A 126 0.46 0.86 42.53
N ARG A 127 -0.59 1.46 43.10
CA ARG A 127 -1.85 2.00 42.52
C ARG A 127 -2.06 3.37 43.25
N PRO A 128 -2.96 4.32 42.89
CA PRO A 128 -3.87 4.47 41.73
C PRO A 128 -4.06 5.95 41.20
N LYS A 129 -5.00 6.14 40.23
CA LYS A 129 -5.92 7.31 39.97
C LYS A 129 -5.31 8.62 39.41
N ASN A 130 -5.96 9.51 38.63
CA ASN A 130 -7.21 9.61 37.83
C ASN A 130 -7.19 11.01 37.15
N ALA A 131 -7.89 11.16 36.00
CA ALA A 131 -8.59 12.37 35.49
C ALA A 131 -7.73 13.63 35.13
N THR A 132 -8.04 14.55 34.21
CA THR A 132 -9.29 15.03 33.59
C THR A 132 -8.98 15.71 32.24
N GLU A 133 -10.00 15.72 31.39
CA GLU A 133 -10.22 16.35 30.07
C GLU A 133 -9.77 17.82 29.92
N ILE A 134 -9.40 18.23 28.69
CA ILE A 134 -9.95 19.44 28.04
C ILE A 134 -10.06 19.21 26.52
N SER A 135 -11.29 19.35 26.03
CA SER A 135 -11.77 19.24 24.66
C SER A 135 -11.37 20.43 23.77
N ALA A 136 -11.12 20.19 22.49
CA ALA A 136 -11.54 21.10 21.42
C ALA A 136 -11.60 20.35 20.08
N ALA A 137 -12.75 20.48 19.42
CA ALA A 137 -13.23 19.72 18.29
C ALA A 137 -12.39 19.85 17.00
N THR A 138 -12.37 18.80 16.17
CA THR A 138 -13.02 18.81 14.85
C THR A 138 -13.22 17.37 14.38
N SER A 139 -14.41 17.14 13.83
CA SER A 139 -15.05 15.90 13.40
C SER A 139 -14.25 15.00 12.45
N SER A 140 -14.13 13.71 12.81
CA SER A 140 -14.63 12.58 12.00
C SER A 140 -14.57 11.30 12.82
N LYS A 141 -15.74 10.71 13.03
CA LYS A 141 -16.03 9.56 13.89
C LYS A 141 -15.49 8.29 13.22
N ALA A 142 -14.24 7.90 13.47
CA ALA A 142 -13.75 6.58 13.12
C ALA A 142 -14.04 5.63 14.29
N SER A 143 -15.22 5.01 14.21
CA SER A 143 -15.59 3.85 15.03
C SER A 143 -14.51 2.77 14.91
N LEU A 144 -14.11 2.20 16.04
CA LEU A 144 -13.38 0.93 16.08
C LEU A 144 -14.28 -0.14 15.43
N SER A 145 -14.00 -0.50 14.19
CA SER A 145 -14.70 -1.56 13.47
C SER A 145 -13.74 -2.22 12.50
N GLU A 146 -13.63 -3.54 12.62
CA GLU A 146 -13.26 -4.54 11.61
C GLU A 146 -12.78 -3.97 10.28
N ALA A 147 -11.54 -4.28 9.84
CA ALA A 147 -10.87 -3.61 8.72
C ALA A 147 -11.70 -3.56 7.42
N VAL A 148 -12.58 -2.56 7.32
CA VAL A 148 -13.42 -2.31 6.15
C VAL A 148 -12.53 -1.70 5.09
N LEU A 149 -12.35 -2.42 3.98
CA LEU A 149 -11.69 -1.87 2.81
C LEU A 149 -12.48 -0.63 2.33
N PRO A 150 -11.78 0.42 1.86
CA PRO A 150 -12.45 1.63 1.38
C PRO A 150 -13.35 1.30 0.19
N SER A 151 -14.39 2.10 -0.03
CA SER A 151 -15.32 1.92 -1.16
C SER A 151 -14.88 2.62 -2.44
N ARG A 152 -13.90 3.54 -2.34
CA ARG A 152 -13.41 4.36 -3.45
C ARG A 152 -11.90 4.32 -3.56
N ILE A 153 -11.40 4.67 -4.73
CA ILE A 153 -9.97 4.88 -4.99
C ILE A 153 -9.67 6.36 -4.74
N GLU A 154 -8.56 6.64 -4.06
CA GLU A 154 -8.08 8.00 -3.83
C GLU A 154 -6.56 8.01 -3.80
N VAL A 155 -5.94 8.97 -4.49
CA VAL A 155 -4.48 9.14 -4.50
C VAL A 155 -4.13 10.51 -3.94
N SER A 156 -3.27 10.53 -2.92
CA SER A 156 -2.81 11.76 -2.28
C SER A 156 -1.29 11.79 -2.11
N LEU A 157 -0.71 12.98 -2.12
CA LEU A 157 0.73 13.16 -1.93
C LEU A 157 1.08 13.18 -0.44
N VAL A 158 1.97 12.29 0.00
CA VAL A 158 2.43 12.23 1.39
C VAL A 158 3.75 12.99 1.56
N ARG A 159 4.69 12.81 0.63
CA ARG A 159 6.02 13.44 0.66
C ARG A 159 6.52 13.78 -0.74
N GLY A 160 7.47 14.71 -0.80
CA GLY A 160 8.17 15.06 -2.05
C GLY A 160 7.45 16.08 -2.91
N SER A 161 6.72 17.03 -2.32
CA SER A 161 6.03 18.11 -3.07
C SER A 161 6.98 18.89 -3.99
N MET A 162 8.22 19.12 -3.55
CA MET A 162 9.27 19.79 -4.32
C MET A 162 10.34 18.84 -4.87
N SER A 163 10.21 17.53 -4.64
CA SER A 163 11.18 16.51 -5.08
C SER A 163 10.66 15.75 -6.30
N ARG A 164 11.56 15.15 -7.08
CA ARG A 164 11.19 14.17 -8.12
C ARG A 164 10.83 12.82 -7.50
N GLU A 165 11.51 12.45 -6.42
CA GLU A 165 11.14 11.30 -5.60
C GLU A 165 9.95 11.68 -4.71
N LYS A 166 8.86 10.94 -4.85
CA LYS A 166 7.58 11.21 -4.22
C LYS A 166 7.08 9.96 -3.55
N THR A 167 6.40 10.15 -2.42
CA THR A 167 5.63 9.09 -1.79
C THR A 167 4.17 9.49 -1.86
N VAL A 168 3.36 8.68 -2.52
CA VAL A 168 1.91 8.88 -2.61
C VAL A 168 1.20 7.81 -1.80
N LEU A 169 0.09 8.19 -1.17
CA LEU A 169 -0.84 7.28 -0.53
C LEU A 169 -1.92 6.94 -1.54
N VAL A 170 -2.12 5.64 -1.77
CA VAL A 170 -3.17 5.07 -2.58
C VAL A 170 -4.15 4.39 -1.64
N VAL A 171 -5.33 4.98 -1.50
CA VAL A 171 -6.50 4.37 -0.88
C VAL A 171 -7.15 3.49 -1.94
N PHE A 172 -7.28 2.20 -1.68
CA PHE A 172 -7.66 1.21 -2.71
C PHE A 172 -8.62 0.15 -2.15
N PRO A 173 -9.76 -0.12 -2.82
CA PRO A 173 -10.80 -1.06 -2.38
C PRO A 173 -10.45 -2.54 -2.57
N GLY A 174 -9.16 -2.88 -2.62
CA GLY A 174 -8.67 -4.23 -2.89
C GLY A 174 -7.37 -4.53 -2.15
N THR A 175 -6.75 -5.67 -2.44
CA THR A 175 -5.52 -6.11 -1.77
C THR A 175 -4.26 -5.46 -2.36
N ARG A 176 -3.13 -5.58 -1.65
CA ARG A 176 -1.82 -5.13 -2.15
C ARG A 176 -1.51 -5.79 -3.49
N ALA A 177 -1.68 -7.10 -3.58
CA ALA A 177 -1.47 -7.86 -4.79
C ALA A 177 -2.28 -7.28 -5.96
N GLN A 178 -3.55 -6.96 -5.73
CA GLN A 178 -4.45 -6.43 -6.77
C GLN A 178 -3.97 -5.08 -7.27
N LEU A 179 -3.57 -4.19 -6.35
CA LEU A 179 -2.98 -2.90 -6.73
C LEU A 179 -1.68 -3.09 -7.53
N THR A 180 -0.79 -3.99 -7.07
CA THR A 180 0.46 -4.29 -7.78
C THR A 180 0.20 -4.85 -9.18
N ALA A 181 -0.79 -5.73 -9.34
CA ALA A 181 -1.16 -6.27 -10.65
C ALA A 181 -1.68 -5.18 -11.60
N VAL A 182 -2.49 -4.25 -11.08
CA VAL A 182 -2.96 -3.09 -11.82
C VAL A 182 -1.78 -2.24 -12.28
N LEU A 183 -0.89 -1.85 -11.37
CA LEU A 183 0.28 -1.03 -11.69
C LEU A 183 1.23 -1.74 -12.66
N GLU A 184 1.47 -3.03 -12.49
CA GLU A 184 2.33 -3.82 -13.38
C GLU A 184 1.73 -3.93 -14.79
N LYS A 185 0.43 -4.21 -14.90
CA LYS A 185 -0.25 -4.32 -16.21
C LYS A 185 -0.25 -2.98 -16.94
N GLU A 186 -0.65 -1.91 -16.26
CA GLU A 186 -0.75 -0.55 -16.81
C GLU A 186 0.63 0.11 -17.04
N SER A 187 1.71 -0.47 -16.52
CA SER A 187 3.07 -0.02 -16.85
C SER A 187 3.60 -0.54 -18.18
N ARG A 188 2.89 -1.49 -18.80
CA ARG A 188 3.26 -2.13 -20.07
C ARG A 188 2.43 -1.63 -21.26
N THR A 189 1.44 -0.78 -21.01
CA THR A 189 0.59 -0.14 -22.01
C THR A 189 1.29 1.07 -22.62
#